data_AF-A0A3B8Q5L6-F1
#
_entry.id   AF-A0A3B8Q5L6-F1
#
_cell.length_a   1.000
_cell.length_b   1.000
_cell.length_c   1.000
_cell.angle_alpha   90.00
_cell.angle_beta   90.00
_cell.angle_gamma   90.00
#
_symmetry.space_group_name_H-M   'P 1'
#
loop_
_entity.id
_entity.type
_entity.pdbx_description
1 polymer ?
#
loop_
_entity_poly.entity_id
_entity_poly.type
_entity_poly.pdbx_seq_one_letter_code
_entity_poly.pdbx_strand_id
1 'polypeptide(L)' 'GEVVTRTALAEHVWDENFDPFSNVIDVTMHHVRDKVDRDFEPQLIHTVRGVGYVLKIGSPP' A
#
# COMPACT_ATOMS: atom_id res chain seq x y z
N GLY A 1 12.54 -0.43 3.01
CA GLY A 1 11.51 0.14 3.90
C GLY A 1 10.96 -0.94 4.81
N GLU A 2 10.10 -0.54 5.74
CA GLU A 2 9.36 -1.43 6.63
C GLU A 2 8.02 -1.83 6.00
N VAL A 3 7.49 -2.99 6.41
CA VAL A 3 6.18 -3.44 5.95
C VAL A 3 5.10 -2.71 6.74
N VAL A 4 4.25 -1.97 6.04
CA VAL A 4 3.09 -1.31 6.61
C VAL A 4 1.88 -2.21 6.42
N THR A 5 1.25 -2.63 7.52
CA THR A 5 0.08 -3.50 7.47
C THR A 5 -1.16 -2.75 6.99
N ARG A 6 -2.16 -3.49 6.49
CA ARG A 6 -3.47 -2.90 6.14
C ARG A 6 -4.10 -2.18 7.33
N THR A 7 -4.01 -2.76 8.52
CA THR A 7 -4.51 -2.16 9.76
C THR A 7 -3.78 -0.86 10.10
N ALA A 8 -2.45 -0.83 10.00
CA ALA A 8 -1.70 0.39 10.26
C ALA A 8 -2.05 1.50 9.24
N LEU A 9 -2.23 1.16 7.97
CA LEU A 9 -2.69 2.12 6.96
C LEU A 9 -4.09 2.66 7.29
N ALA A 10 -5.01 1.77 7.67
CA ALA A 10 -6.35 2.14 8.12
C ALA A 10 -6.30 3.12 9.29
N GLU A 11 -5.58 2.79 10.35
CA GLU A 11 -5.48 3.60 11.58
C GLU A 11 -4.86 4.99 11.35
N HIS A 12 -3.91 5.12 10.41
CA HIS A 12 -3.18 6.37 10.20
C HIS A 12 -3.76 7.25 9.09
N VAL A 13 -4.47 6.67 8.11
CA VAL A 13 -4.96 7.39 6.92
C VAL A 13 -6.49 7.48 6.90
N TRP A 14 -7.19 6.53 7.54
CA TRP A 14 -8.64 6.51 7.64
C TRP A 14 -9.08 6.77 9.09
N ASP A 15 -10.26 7.37 9.21
CA ASP A 15 -10.89 7.68 10.50
C ASP A 15 -11.59 6.44 11.09
N GLU A 16 -12.19 6.56 12.27
CA GLU A 16 -12.87 5.50 13.04
C GLU A 16 -13.95 4.72 12.26
N ASN A 17 -14.37 5.22 11.10
CA ASN A 17 -15.33 4.58 10.19
C ASN A 17 -14.69 3.65 9.15
N PHE A 18 -13.43 3.27 9.31
CA PHE A 18 -12.79 2.31 8.41
C PHE A 18 -13.46 0.93 8.52
N ASP A 19 -14.03 0.47 7.41
CA ASP A 19 -14.51 -0.90 7.28
C ASP A 19 -13.34 -1.83 6.91
N PRO A 20 -12.92 -2.76 7.79
CA PRO A 20 -11.83 -3.71 7.51
C PRO A 20 -12.09 -4.65 6.33
N PHE A 21 -13.36 -4.82 5.94
CA PHE A 21 -13.76 -5.63 4.80
C PHE A 21 -13.78 -4.84 3.49
N SER A 22 -13.59 -3.51 3.56
CA SER A 22 -13.57 -2.65 2.39
C SER A 22 -12.26 -2.79 1.60
N ASN A 23 -12.38 -2.71 0.26
CA ASN A 23 -11.26 -2.68 -0.66
C ASN A 23 -10.65 -1.28 -0.85
N VAL A 24 -11.07 -0.29 -0.04
CA VAL A 24 -10.63 1.10 -0.14
C VAL A 24 -9.11 1.26 -0.06
N ILE A 25 -8.43 0.48 0.78
CA ILE A 25 -6.96 0.48 0.85
C ILE A 25 -6.37 0.05 -0.50
N ASP A 26 -6.88 -1.03 -1.08
CA ASP A 26 -6.37 -1.59 -2.32
C ASP A 26 -6.61 -0.64 -3.51
N VAL A 27 -7.78 -0.01 -3.57
CA VAL A 27 -8.11 1.03 -4.56
C VAL A 27 -7.21 2.26 -4.40
N THR A 28 -6.96 2.69 -3.17
CA THR A 28 -6.10 3.85 -2.89
C THR A 28 -4.66 3.55 -3.28
N MET A 29 -4.14 2.37 -2.91
CA MET A 29 -2.80 1.94 -3.33
C MET A 29 -2.68 1.80 -4.84
N HIS A 30 -3.74 1.38 -5.53
CA HIS A 30 -3.78 1.38 -7.00
C HIS A 30 -3.65 2.81 -7.55
N HIS A 31 -4.41 3.78 -7.04
CA HIS A 31 -4.30 5.18 -7.48
C HIS A 31 -2.95 5.81 -7.16
N VAL A 32 -2.36 5.48 -6.01
CA VAL A 32 -1.01 5.97 -5.66
C VAL A 32 0.01 5.42 -6.65
N ARG A 33 -0.01 4.11 -6.92
CA ARG A 33 0.88 3.49 -7.91
C ARG A 33 0.75 4.14 -9.28
N ASP A 34 -0.47 4.37 -9.74
CA ASP A 34 -0.72 4.99 -11.04
C ASP A 34 -0.17 6.42 -11.13
N LYS A 35 -0.15 7.16 -10.02
CA LYS A 35 0.33 8.54 -9.99
C LYS A 35 1.84 8.68 -9.78
N VAL A 36 2.46 7.79 -9.00
CA VAL A 36 3.85 7.99 -8.53
C VAL A 36 4.79 6.83 -8.79
N ASP A 37 4.31 5.67 -9.28
CA ASP A 37 5.12 4.45 -9.38
C ASP A 37 5.08 3.79 -10.76
N ARG A 38 3.96 3.83 -11.49
CA ARG A 38 3.78 3.09 -12.75
C ARG A 38 4.69 3.58 -13.87
N ASP A 39 4.91 4.89 -13.96
CA ASP A 39 5.75 5.52 -14.98
C ASP A 39 7.14 5.92 -14.44
N PHE A 40 7.47 5.52 -13.21
CA PHE A 40 8.71 5.85 -12.54
C PHE A 40 9.52 4.59 -12.27
N GLU A 41 10.73 4.52 -12.83
CA GLU A 41 11.69 3.47 -12.49
C GLU A 41 12.68 3.99 -11.45
N PRO A 42 13.00 3.19 -10.42
CA PRO A 42 12.49 1.84 -10.14
C PRO A 42 11.12 1.86 -9.43
N GLN A 43 10.30 0.82 -9.64
CA GLN A 43 9.09 0.61 -8.84
C GLN A 43 9.44 0.50 -7.35
N LEU A 44 8.73 1.25 -6.51
CA LEU A 44 8.95 1.34 -5.07
C LEU A 44 7.86 0.63 -4.27
N ILE A 45 6.63 0.53 -4.79
CA ILE A 45 5.47 0.09 -4.01
C ILE A 45 5.15 -1.40 -4.24
N HIS A 46 5.58 -2.25 -3.31
CA HIS A 46 5.35 -3.70 -3.39
C HIS A 46 4.24 -4.18 -2.47
N THR A 47 3.42 -5.12 -2.95
CA THR A 47 2.38 -5.79 -2.15
C THR A 47 2.94 -7.04 -1.49
N VAL A 48 2.85 -7.12 -0.16
CA VAL A 48 3.14 -8.33 0.62
C VAL A 48 1.81 -9.00 0.96
N ARG A 49 1.47 -10.07 0.23
CA ARG A 49 0.21 -10.80 0.40
C ARG A 49 0.04 -11.26 1.85
N GLY A 50 -1.14 -11.03 2.41
CA GLY A 50 -1.48 -11.40 3.79
C GLY A 50 -0.90 -10.49 4.87
N VAL A 51 -0.08 -9.48 4.52
CA VAL A 51 0.54 -8.56 5.50
C VAL A 51 0.19 -7.11 5.18
N GLY A 52 0.52 -6.62 3.98
CA GLY A 52 0.31 -5.22 3.61
C GLY A 52 1.21 -4.76 2.46
N TYR A 53 1.85 -3.61 2.63
CA TYR A 53 2.62 -2.91 1.59
C TYR A 53 4.00 -2.52 2.09
N VAL A 54 5.00 -2.51 1.20
CA VAL A 54 6.37 -2.09 1.53
C VAL A 54 6.92 -1.16 0.46
N LEU A 55 7.59 -0.10 0.91
CA LEU A 55 8.38 0.77 0.06
C LEU A 55 9.81 0.25 -0.01
N LYS A 56 10.23 -0.24 -1.17
CA LYS A 56 11.59 -0.77 -1.38
C LYS A 56 12.02 -0.57 -2.83
N ILE A 57 13.30 -0.27 -3.03
CA ILE A 57 13.90 -0.26 -4.36
C ILE A 57 14.16 -1.71 -4.78
N GLY A 58 13.49 -2.16 -5.84
CA GLY A 58 13.63 -3.50 -6.40
C GLY A 58 12.72 -4.56 -5.74
N SER A 59 12.46 -5.65 -6.47
CA SER A 59 11.50 -6.67 -6.06
C SER A 59 11.77 -7.27 -4.67
N PRO A 60 10.73 -7.54 -3.87
CA PRO A 60 10.90 -8.29 -2.62
C PRO A 60 11.50 -9.67 -2.91
N PRO A 61 12.33 -10.21 -1.99
CA PRO A 61 12.92 -11.53 -2.11
C PRO A 61 11.88 -12.64 -2.12
#